data_AF-A0A496B9M0-F1
#
_entry.id   AF-A0A496B9M0-F1
#
_cell.length_a   1.000
_cell.length_b   1.000
_cell.length_c   1.000
_cell.angle_alpha   90.00
_cell.angle_beta   90.00
_cell.angle_gamma   90.00
#
_symmetry.space_group_name_H-M   'P 1'
#
loop_
_entity.id
_entity.type
_entity.pdbx_description
1 polymer ?
#
loop_
_entity_poly.entity_id
_entity_poly.type
_entity_poly.pdbx_seq_one_letter_code
_entity_poly.pdbx_strand_id
1 'polypeptide(L)'
;MTQPDIIQTILKDSNYHLDLFDASEIQSLRQRTEGKKTPITYCPIRGKAIQLKPEELIRQLYVERLLNRYHYPRERVRFEHLVNFGRERQIW
;
A
#
# COMPACT_ATOMS: atom_id res chain seq x y z
N MET A 1 10.58 17.79 -21.53
CA MET A 1 11.01 17.46 -20.16
C MET A 1 9.81 16.85 -19.43
N THR A 2 9.68 15.53 -19.45
CA THR A 2 8.64 14.83 -18.69
C THR A 2 9.04 14.79 -17.23
N GLN A 3 8.20 15.32 -16.34
CA GLN A 3 8.42 15.15 -14.90
C GLN A 3 8.51 13.65 -14.57
N PRO A 4 9.39 13.23 -13.67
CA PRO A 4 9.46 11.84 -13.26
C PRO A 4 8.13 11.44 -12.60
N ASP A 5 7.58 10.32 -13.03
CA ASP A 5 6.35 9.78 -12.46
C ASP A 5 6.56 9.47 -10.96
N ILE A 6 5.63 9.91 -10.12
CA ILE A 6 5.78 9.82 -8.67
C ILE A 6 5.85 8.37 -8.19
N ILE A 7 5.07 7.48 -8.82
CA ILE A 7 5.07 6.05 -8.52
C ILE A 7 6.41 5.42 -8.92
N GLN A 8 6.92 5.71 -10.13
CA GLN A 8 8.25 5.24 -10.55
C GLN A 8 9.37 5.77 -9.63
N THR A 9 9.24 7.00 -9.13
CA THR A 9 10.20 7.59 -8.18
C THR A 9 10.19 6.85 -6.86
N ILE A 10 9.02 6.46 -6.35
CA ILE A 10 8.89 5.68 -5.11
C ILE A 10 9.54 4.30 -5.28
N LEU A 11 9.38 3.66 -6.43
CA LEU A 11 9.85 2.29 -6.65
C LEU A 11 11.31 2.16 -7.08
N LYS A 12 11.96 3.26 -7.48
CA LYS A 12 13.27 3.31 -8.15
C LYS A 12 14.36 2.41 -7.52
N ASP A 13 14.43 2.35 -6.20
CA ASP A 13 15.47 1.62 -5.46
C ASP A 13 14.91 0.41 -4.69
N SER A 14 13.74 -0.09 -5.10
CA SER A 14 13.05 -1.22 -4.46
C SER A 14 12.98 -2.45 -5.36
N ASN A 15 12.78 -3.62 -4.77
CA ASN A 15 12.54 -4.88 -5.50
C ASN A 15 11.05 -5.08 -5.86
N TYR A 16 10.22 -4.03 -5.76
CA TYR A 16 8.81 -4.10 -6.07
C TYR A 16 8.55 -3.67 -7.51
N HIS A 17 7.65 -4.38 -8.17
CA HIS A 17 7.29 -4.11 -9.56
C HIS A 17 5.78 -4.01 -9.75
N LEU A 18 5.38 -3.37 -10.85
CA LEU A 18 3.98 -3.07 -11.16
C LEU A 18 3.33 -4.07 -12.12
N ASP A 19 4.07 -5.09 -12.59
CA ASP A 19 3.63 -6.02 -13.64
C ASP A 19 2.34 -6.78 -13.30
N LEU A 20 2.02 -6.90 -12.01
CA LEU A 20 0.81 -7.55 -11.54
C LEU A 20 -0.43 -6.66 -11.56
N PHE A 21 -0.31 -5.35 -11.85
CA PHE A 21 -1.38 -4.37 -11.71
C PHE A 21 -1.79 -3.74 -13.03
N ASP A 22 -3.10 -3.54 -13.18
CA ASP A 22 -3.69 -2.92 -14.36
C ASP A 22 -3.47 -1.41 -14.33
N ALA A 23 -3.43 -0.79 -15.51
CA ALA A 23 -3.20 0.65 -15.63
C ALA A 23 -4.25 1.50 -14.88
N SER A 24 -5.49 1.02 -14.78
CA SER A 24 -6.55 1.68 -14.03
C SER A 24 -6.28 1.70 -12.51
N GLU A 25 -5.77 0.61 -11.94
CA GLU A 25 -5.41 0.51 -10.52
C GLU A 25 -4.26 1.48 -10.19
N ILE A 26 -3.24 1.51 -11.06
CA ILE A 26 -2.08 2.41 -10.94
C ILE A 26 -2.53 3.87 -11.05
N GLN A 27 -3.39 4.18 -12.01
CA GLN A 27 -3.89 5.53 -12.23
C GLN A 27 -4.79 6.02 -11.08
N SER A 28 -5.65 5.15 -10.54
CA SER A 28 -6.46 5.44 -9.35
C SER A 28 -5.57 5.81 -8.16
N LEU A 29 -4.53 5.00 -7.87
CA LEU A 29 -3.57 5.31 -6.81
C LEU A 29 -2.82 6.62 -7.09
N ARG A 30 -2.41 6.87 -8.34
CA ARG A 30 -1.72 8.11 -8.73
C ARG A 30 -2.56 9.35 -8.44
N GLN A 31 -3.86 9.31 -8.73
CA GLN A 31 -4.76 10.46 -8.55
C GLN A 31 -4.99 10.83 -7.08
N ARG A 32 -4.98 9.85 -6.18
CA ARG A 32 -5.14 10.07 -4.73
C ARG A 32 -3.83 10.30 -3.99
N THR A 33 -2.69 10.26 -4.69
CA THR A 33 -1.37 10.48 -4.11
C THR A 33 -1.02 11.96 -4.15
N GLU A 34 -0.63 12.50 -3.01
CA GLU A 34 -0.28 13.90 -2.85
C GLU A 34 1.14 14.06 -2.29
N GLY A 35 1.75 15.22 -2.53
CA GLY A 35 3.08 15.57 -2.01
C GLY A 35 4.23 15.07 -2.89
N LYS A 36 5.21 15.94 -3.18
CA LYS A 36 6.33 15.63 -4.08
C LYS A 36 7.50 14.92 -3.38
N LYS A 37 7.92 15.42 -2.22
CA LYS A 37 9.10 14.91 -1.48
C LYS A 37 8.74 13.74 -0.56
N THR A 38 7.56 13.82 0.05
CA THR A 38 7.00 12.79 0.92
C THR A 38 5.62 12.45 0.38
N PRO A 39 5.52 11.50 -0.58
CA PRO A 39 4.24 11.13 -1.14
C PRO A 39 3.36 10.49 -0.08
N ILE A 40 2.11 10.92 -0.02
CA ILE A 40 1.10 10.50 0.97
C ILE A 40 -0.17 10.12 0.21
N THR A 41 -0.86 9.08 0.67
CA THR A 41 -2.20 8.72 0.19
C THR A 41 -3.12 8.46 1.37
N TYR A 42 -4.41 8.70 1.19
CA TYR A 42 -5.41 8.19 2.12
C TYR A 42 -5.49 6.67 2.01
N CYS A 43 -5.45 5.99 3.17
CA CYS A 43 -5.57 4.54 3.26
C CYS A 43 -6.98 4.18 3.78
N PRO A 44 -7.83 3.53 2.97
CA PRO A 44 -9.20 3.22 3.36
C PRO A 44 -9.30 2.13 4.43
N ILE A 45 -8.26 1.30 4.58
CA ILE A 45 -8.22 0.23 5.59
C ILE A 45 -7.86 0.76 6.97
N ARG A 46 -6.93 1.72 7.06
CA ARG A 46 -6.49 2.32 8.34
C ARG A 46 -7.22 3.63 8.66
N GLY A 47 -8.01 4.18 7.73
CA GLY A 47 -8.82 5.38 7.93
C GLY A 47 -8.03 6.69 8.06
N LYS A 48 -6.77 6.73 7.58
CA LYS A 48 -5.89 7.89 7.72
C LYS A 48 -4.95 8.07 6.54
N ALA A 49 -4.35 9.25 6.42
CA ALA A 49 -3.27 9.53 5.49
C ALA A 49 -1.98 8.78 5.91
N ILE A 50 -1.29 8.18 4.95
CA ILE A 50 -0.07 7.39 5.16
C ILE A 50 0.95 7.71 4.09
N GLN A 51 2.22 7.78 4.48
CA GLN A 51 3.33 7.90 3.54
C GLN A 51 3.42 6.68 2.63
N LEU A 52 3.50 6.91 1.32
CA LEU A 52 3.73 5.90 0.29
C LEU A 52 5.21 5.52 0.22
N LYS A 53 5.61 4.59 1.10
CA LYS A 53 6.82 3.80 0.91
C LYS A 53 6.59 2.73 -0.18
N PRO A 54 7.63 2.12 -0.77
CA PRO A 54 7.46 1.09 -1.80
C PRO A 54 6.50 -0.03 -1.38
N GLU A 55 6.63 -0.53 -0.15
CA GLU A 55 5.77 -1.58 0.40
C GLU A 55 4.31 -1.13 0.51
N GLU A 56 4.10 0.12 0.97
CA GLU A 56 2.77 0.67 1.14
C GLU A 56 2.11 0.96 -0.21
N LEU A 57 2.89 1.37 -1.22
CA LEU A 57 2.40 1.54 -2.59
C LEU A 57 1.79 0.23 -3.12
N ILE A 58 2.52 -0.87 -2.99
CA ILE A 58 2.03 -2.19 -3.40
C ILE A 58 0.81 -2.62 -2.57
N ARG A 59 0.82 -2.38 -1.25
CA ARG A 59 -0.35 -2.65 -0.39
C ARG A 59 -1.59 -1.89 -0.84
N GLN A 60 -1.46 -0.61 -1.19
CA GLN A 60 -2.59 0.20 -1.63
C GLN A 60 -3.11 -0.24 -3.01
N LEU A 61 -2.26 -0.73 -3.90
CA LEU A 61 -2.70 -1.34 -5.17
C LEU A 61 -3.48 -2.64 -4.93
N TYR A 62 -3.02 -3.50 -4.01
CA TYR A 62 -3.79 -4.70 -3.64
C TYR A 62 -5.11 -4.36 -2.96
N VAL A 63 -5.16 -3.31 -2.14
CA VAL A 63 -6.43 -2.83 -1.57
C VAL A 63 -7.38 -2.37 -2.66
N GLU A 64 -6.90 -1.61 -3.65
CA GLU A 64 -7.71 -1.20 -4.80
C GLU A 64 -8.34 -2.41 -5.50
N ARG A 65 -7.53 -3.43 -5.75
CA ARG A 65 -7.97 -4.69 -6.34
C ARG A 65 -9.02 -5.42 -5.50
N LEU A 66 -8.73 -5.62 -4.21
CA LEU A 66 -9.60 -6.36 -3.31
C LEU A 66 -10.96 -5.68 -3.17
N LEU A 67 -10.98 -4.36 -3.00
CA LEU A 67 -12.21 -3.62 -2.78
C LEU A 67 -13.01 -3.41 -4.08
N ASN A 68 -12.35 -3.09 -5.19
CA ASN A 68 -13.06 -2.68 -6.40
C ASN A 68 -13.23 -3.81 -7.42
N ARG A 69 -12.24 -4.67 -7.60
CA ARG A 69 -12.31 -5.78 -8.58
C ARG A 69 -12.97 -7.02 -7.98
N TYR A 70 -12.62 -7.35 -6.74
CA TYR A 70 -13.12 -8.55 -6.08
C TYR A 70 -14.24 -8.27 -5.07
N HIS A 71 -14.61 -7.00 -4.87
CA HIS A 71 -15.72 -6.59 -4.01
C HIS A 71 -15.64 -7.16 -2.58
N TYR A 72 -14.43 -7.31 -2.06
CA TYR A 72 -14.25 -7.69 -0.66
C TYR A 72 -14.74 -6.54 0.24
N PRO A 73 -15.55 -6.83 1.27
CA PRO A 73 -15.89 -5.83 2.26
C PRO A 73 -14.63 -5.37 3.01
N ARG A 74 -14.58 -4.08 3.37
CA ARG A 74 -13.40 -3.46 4.00
C ARG A 74 -13.03 -4.17 5.30
N GLU A 75 -14.02 -4.66 6.04
CA GLU A 75 -13.81 -5.37 7.31
C GLU A 75 -12.97 -6.65 7.17
N ARG A 76 -12.90 -7.24 5.97
CA ARG A 76 -12.12 -8.46 5.69
C ARG A 76 -10.67 -8.19 5.27
N VAL A 77 -10.28 -6.93 5.07
CA VAL A 77 -8.94 -6.56 4.62
C VAL A 77 -8.17 -5.97 5.79
N ARG A 78 -7.00 -6.54 6.10
CA ARG A 78 -6.08 -6.04 7.12
C ARG A 78 -4.64 -6.18 6.64
N PHE A 79 -3.79 -5.22 6.97
CA PHE A 79 -2.38 -5.26 6.58
C PHE A 79 -1.51 -6.02 7.57
N GLU A 80 -1.83 -5.95 8.86
CA GLU A 80 -1.01 -6.47 9.94
C GLU A 80 -1.92 -7.15 10.95
N HIS A 81 -1.51 -8.33 11.40
CA HIS A 81 -2.11 -9.02 12.52
C HIS A 81 -1.16 -8.93 13.70
N LEU A 82 -1.68 -8.54 14.86
CA LEU A 82 -0.94 -8.63 16.10
C LEU A 82 -0.70 -10.11 16.40
N VAL A 83 0.56 -10.54 16.37
CA VAL A 83 0.95 -11.88 16.80
C VAL A 83 1.40 -11.80 18.25
N ASN A 84 0.66 -12.46 19.15
CA ASN A 84 1.10 -12.65 20.52
C ASN A 84 2.00 -13.89 20.58
N PHE A 85 3.30 -13.71 20.71
CA PHE A 85 4.21 -14.80 21.02
C PHE A 85 4.00 -15.22 22.48
N GLY A 86 3.57 -16.45 22.72
CA GLY A 86 3.38 -17.01 24.06
C GLY A 86 4.71 -17.07 24.82
N ARG A 87 4.73 -16.59 26.07
CA ARG A 87 5.92 -16.62 26.94
C ARG A 87 6.22 -18.06 27.34
N GLU A 88 7.40 -18.57 26.99
CA GLU A 88 7.94 -19.77 27.64
C GLU A 88 8.24 -19.45 29.11
N ARG A 89 7.72 -20.29 30.02
CA ARG A 89 7.91 -20.16 31.46
C ARG A 89 9.35 -20.52 31.81
N GLN A 90 10.08 -19.62 32.47
CA GLN A 90 11.25 -20.04 33.24
C GLN A 90 10.77 -20.76 34.49
N ILE A 91 10.93 -22.08 34.49
CA ILE A 91 10.88 -22.94 35.68
C ILE A 91 12.30 -22.95 36.25
N TRP A 92 12.44 -22.48 37.49
CA TRP A 92 13.66 -22.57 38.29
C TRP A 92 13.87 -24.00 38.79
#